data_AF-A0A7Z9XCW6-F1
#
_entry.id   AF-A0A7Z9XCW6-F1
#
_cell.length_a   1.000
_cell.length_b   1.000
_cell.length_c   1.000
_cell.angle_alpha   90.00
_cell.angle_beta   90.00
_cell.angle_gamma   90.00
#
_symmetry.space_group_name_H-M   'P 1'
#
loop_
_entity.id
_entity.type
_entity.pdbx_description
1 polymer ?
#
loop_
_entity_poly.entity_id
_entity_poly.type
_entity_poly.pdbx_seq_one_letter_code
_entity_poly.pdbx_strand_id
1 'polypeptide(L)' 'MQLTIKLPDALPSERMSHIVMELKKTLAKEGVPTEIEQESAKDEDAWDKLDIDAIAVDTGIEDFAENHDHYLYGLPKRS' A
#
# COMPACT_ATOMS: atom_id res chain seq x y z
N MET A 1 21.46 -24.26 -1.31
CA MET A 1 21.42 -22.95 -1.99
C MET A 1 20.08 -22.32 -1.69
N GLN A 2 20.05 -21.03 -1.34
CA GLN A 2 18.81 -20.28 -1.14
C GLN A 2 18.65 -19.30 -2.31
N LEU A 3 17.45 -19.24 -2.88
CA LEU A 3 17.10 -18.33 -3.97
C LEU A 3 16.00 -17.40 -3.49
N THR A 4 16.23 -16.09 -3.60
CA THR A 4 15.25 -15.06 -3.23
C THR A 4 14.70 -14.42 -4.50
N ILE A 5 13.38 -14.42 -4.66
CA ILE A 5 12.69 -13.82 -5.81
C ILE A 5 11.93 -12.59 -5.28
N LYS A 6 12.24 -11.41 -5.81
CA LYS A 6 11.48 -10.18 -5.52
C LYS A 6 10.34 -10.04 -6.52
N LEU A 7 9.12 -9.93 -6.00
CA LEU A 7 7.91 -9.70 -6.80
C LEU A 7 7.47 -8.22 -6.65
N PRO A 8 6.79 -7.65 -7.66
CA PRO A 8 6.22 -6.31 -7.54
C PRO A 8 5.03 -6.26 -6.57
N ASP A 9 5.00 -5.24 -5.70
CA ASP A 9 3.93 -5.04 -4.70
C ASP A 9 2.57 -4.66 -5.31
N ALA A 10 2.56 -4.22 -6.58
CA ALA A 10 1.33 -3.88 -7.30
C ALA A 10 0.50 -5.11 -7.73
N LEU A 11 0.99 -6.33 -7.52
CA LEU A 11 0.27 -7.54 -7.91
C LEU A 11 -0.83 -7.87 -6.89
N PRO A 12 -2.08 -8.07 -7.33
CA PRO A 12 -3.14 -8.57 -6.45
C PRO A 12 -2.75 -9.92 -5.82
N SER A 13 -3.13 -10.11 -4.55
CA SER A 13 -2.84 -11.32 -3.75
C SER A 13 -3.26 -12.63 -4.42
N GLU A 14 -4.36 -12.62 -5.16
CA GLU A 14 -4.84 -13.76 -5.96
C GLU A 14 -3.86 -14.16 -7.07
N ARG A 15 -3.28 -13.17 -7.77
CA ARG A 15 -2.31 -13.41 -8.83
C ARG A 15 -0.96 -13.89 -8.28
N MET A 16 -0.54 -13.36 -7.14
CA MET A 16 0.66 -13.84 -6.45
C MET A 16 0.54 -15.33 -6.12
N SER A 17 -0.60 -15.75 -5.57
CA SER A 17 -0.86 -17.15 -5.24
C SER A 17 -0.77 -18.06 -6.46
N HIS A 18 -1.30 -17.62 -7.61
CA HIS A 18 -1.23 -18.37 -8.86
C HIS A 18 0.21 -18.52 -9.38
N ILE A 19 1.00 -17.44 -9.32
CA ILE A 19 2.41 -17.45 -9.74
C ILE A 19 3.23 -18.41 -8.86
N VAL A 20 3.05 -18.36 -7.54
CA VAL A 20 3.73 -19.26 -6.60
C VAL A 20 3.37 -20.72 -6.89
N MET A 21 2.09 -20.99 -7.18
CA MET A 21 1.63 -22.34 -7.55
C MET A 21 2.25 -22.85 -8.86
N GLU A 22 2.31 -22.01 -9.89
CA GLU A 22 2.96 -22.36 -11.17
C GLU A 22 4.47 -22.59 -11.00
N LEU A 23 5.14 -21.76 -10.21
CA LEU A 23 6.56 -21.93 -9.86
C LEU A 23 6.80 -23.28 -9.18
N LYS A 24 6.00 -23.60 -8.15
CA LYS A 24 6.09 -24.88 -7.43
C LYS A 24 5.91 -26.07 -8.37
N LYS A 25 4.94 -26.00 -9.28
CA LYS A 25 4.67 -27.06 -10.27
C LYS A 25 5.84 -27.23 -11.25
N THR A 26 6.43 -26.14 -11.71
CA THR A 26 7.55 -26.17 -12.65
C THR A 26 8.80 -26.74 -11.99
N LEU A 27 9.11 -26.32 -10.77
CA LEU A 27 10.27 -26.83 -10.01
C LEU A 27 10.11 -28.32 -9.65
N ALA A 28 8.90 -28.75 -9.31
CA ALA A 28 8.61 -30.17 -9.08
C ALA A 28 8.80 -31.03 -10.34
N LYS A 29 8.45 -30.50 -11.52
CA LYS A 29 8.66 -31.17 -12.81
C LYS A 29 10.14 -31.36 -13.12
N GLU A 30 10.97 -30.38 -12.75
CA GLU A 30 12.43 -30.44 -12.89
C GLU A 30 13.12 -31.28 -11.80
N GLY A 31 12.35 -31.93 -10.91
CA GLY A 31 12.88 -32.83 -9.89
C GLY A 31 13.61 -32.12 -8.74
N VAL A 32 13.39 -30.81 -8.57
CA VAL A 32 14.01 -30.03 -7.49
C VAL A 32 13.00 -29.88 -6.34
N PRO A 33 13.14 -30.66 -5.24
CA PRO A 33 12.33 -30.46 -4.06
C PRO A 33 12.68 -29.11 -3.44
N THR A 34 11.71 -28.20 -3.47
CA THR A 34 11.87 -26.83 -2.95
C THR A 34 10.73 -26.51 -1.98
N GLU A 35 11.11 -25.98 -0.83
CA GLU A 35 10.21 -25.39 0.14
C GLU A 35 10.13 -23.89 -0.18
N ILE A 36 8.93 -23.41 -0.51
CA ILE A 36 8.71 -22.00 -0.86
C ILE A 36 8.08 -21.35 0.36
N GLU A 37 8.87 -20.54 1.06
CA GLU A 37 8.37 -19.68 2.13
C GLU A 37 8.00 -18.33 1.53
N GLN A 38 6.75 -17.91 1.76
CA GLN A 38 6.29 -16.58 1.39
C GLN A 38 6.43 -15.69 2.62
N GLU A 39 7.42 -14.81 2.63
CA GLU A 39 7.38 -13.63 3.49
C GLU A 39 6.29 -12.71 2.92
N SER A 40 5.07 -12.83 3.44
CA SER A 40 4.13 -11.74 3.30
C SER A 40 4.74 -10.59 4.09
N ALA A 41 5.22 -9.56 3.39
CA ALA A 41 5.31 -8.25 3.99
C ALA A 41 3.93 -8.00 4.61
N LYS A 42 3.84 -8.03 5.94
CA LYS A 42 2.80 -7.29 6.62
C LYS A 42 3.17 -5.85 6.30
N ASP A 43 2.69 -5.37 5.16
CA ASP A 43 2.59 -3.95 4.90
C ASP A 43 1.59 -3.44 5.94
N GLU A 44 2.09 -3.21 7.16
CA GLU A 44 1.51 -2.18 8.01
C GLU A 44 1.54 -0.93 7.15
N ASP A 45 0.35 -0.45 6.79
CA ASP A 45 0.23 0.69 5.92
C ASP A 45 1.08 1.81 6.53
N ALA A 46 1.84 2.53 5.72
CA ALA A 46 2.60 3.67 6.20
C ALA A 46 1.66 4.68 6.91
N TRP A 47 0.39 4.71 6.52
CA TRP A 47 -0.67 5.47 7.20
C TRP A 47 -0.96 5.00 8.61
N ASP A 48 -0.87 3.69 8.90
CA ASP A 48 -1.10 3.14 10.25
C ASP A 48 0.00 3.54 11.25
N LYS A 49 1.16 3.98 10.75
CA LYS A 49 2.31 4.43 11.55
C LYS A 49 2.33 5.94 11.79
N LEU A 50 1.42 6.69 11.17
CA LEU A 50 1.37 8.14 11.32
C LEU A 50 0.57 8.51 12.56
N ASP A 51 1.23 9.22 13.47
CA ASP A 51 0.56 9.94 14.55
C ASP A 51 0.03 11.26 14.00
N ILE A 52 -1.22 11.27 13.57
CA ILE A 52 -1.88 12.45 12.99
C ILE A 52 -1.93 13.60 13.99
N ASP A 53 -2.11 13.31 15.28
CA ASP A 53 -2.21 14.32 16.32
C ASP A 53 -0.87 15.03 16.56
N ALA A 54 0.25 14.32 16.42
CA ALA A 54 1.59 14.90 16.51
C ALA A 54 1.96 15.79 15.31
N ILE A 55 1.39 15.53 14.13
CA ILE A 55 1.70 16.29 12.89
C ILE A 55 0.66 17.37 12.59
N ALA A 56 -0.54 17.28 13.16
CA ALA A 56 -1.59 18.26 12.94
C ALA A 56 -1.22 19.61 13.57
N VAL A 57 -1.34 20.67 12.79
CA VAL A 57 -1.15 22.05 13.25
C VAL A 57 -2.53 22.65 13.48
N ASP A 58 -2.79 23.07 14.72
CA ASP A 58 -3.99 23.83 15.04
C ASP A 58 -3.94 25.20 14.35
N THR A 59 -4.86 25.43 13.43
CA THR A 59 -4.98 26.67 12.68
C THR A 59 -5.96 27.65 13.33
N GLY A 60 -6.70 27.23 14.37
CA GLY A 60 -7.80 27.98 14.97
C GLY A 60 -9.01 28.18 14.02
N ILE A 61 -9.08 27.45 12.91
CA ILE A 61 -10.18 27.50 11.94
C ILE A 61 -11.10 26.30 12.19
N GLU A 62 -12.35 26.55 12.58
CA GLU A 62 -13.32 25.48 12.84
C GLU A 62 -13.77 24.77 11.56
N ASP A 63 -13.91 25.49 10.45
CA ASP A 63 -14.30 24.93 9.15
C ASP A 63 -13.45 25.48 8.01
N PHE A 64 -12.54 24.65 7.49
CA PHE A 64 -11.72 24.99 6.32
C PHE A 64 -12.53 25.05 5.01
N ALA A 65 -13.74 24.49 4.97
CA ALA A 65 -14.58 24.44 3.79
C ALA A 65 -15.46 25.69 3.61
N GLU A 66 -15.57 26.56 4.62
CA GLU A 66 -16.41 27.76 4.59
C GLU A 66 -16.12 28.66 3.36
N ASN A 67 -14.86 28.72 2.94
CA ASN A 67 -14.39 29.52 1.82
C ASN A 67 -13.92 28.68 0.63
N HIS A 68 -14.30 27.40 0.57
CA HIS A 68 -13.92 26.49 -0.51
C HIS A 68 -14.26 27.05 -1.90
N ASP A 69 -15.45 27.64 -2.04
CA ASP A 69 -15.92 28.29 -3.27
C ASP A 69 -15.06 29.50 -3.67
N HIS A 70 -14.55 30.26 -2.70
CA HIS A 70 -13.64 31.38 -2.95
C HIS A 70 -12.30 30.88 -3.50
N TYR A 71 -11.73 29.83 -2.92
CA TYR A 71 -10.42 29.31 -3.32
C TYR A 71 -10.45 28.58 -4.67
N LEU A 72 -11.54 27.87 -4.98
CA LEU A 72 -11.66 27.11 -6.23
C LEU A 72 -12.13 27.96 -7.41
N TYR A 73 -13.08 28.86 -7.16
CA TYR A 73 -13.80 29.56 -8.23
C TYR A 73 -13.56 31.08 -8.23
N GLY A 74 -12.76 31.60 -7.30
CA GLY A 74 -12.46 33.02 -7.20
C GLY A 74 -13.66 33.87 -6.79
N LEU A 75 -14.71 33.26 -6.22
CA LEU A 75 -15.91 33.97 -5.77
C LEU A 75 -15.59 34.87 -4.57
N PRO A 76 -16.34 35.95 -4.33
CA PRO A 76 -16.13 36.79 -3.16
C PRO A 76 -16.18 35.96 -1.87
N LYS A 77 -15.24 36.21 -0.96
CA LYS A 77 -15.19 35.55 0.35
C LYS A 77 -16.50 35.79 1.09
N ARG A 78 -17.12 34.74 1.65
CA ARG A 78 -18.32 34.88 2.47
C ARG A 78 -17.91 35.48 3.84
N SER A 79 -18.71 36.42 4.32
CA SER A 79 -18.51 37.18 5.57
C SER A 79 -19.36 36.61 6.69
#